data_AF-A0A356B8T7-F1
#
_entry.id   AF-A0A356B8T7-F1
#
_cell.length_a   1.000
_cell.length_b   1.000
_cell.length_c   1.000
_cell.angle_alpha   90.00
_cell.angle_beta   90.00
_cell.angle_gamma   90.00
#
_symmetry.space_group_name_H-M   'P 1'
#
loop_
_entity.id
_entity.type
_entity.pdbx_description
1 polymer ?
#
loop_
_entity_poly.entity_id
_entity_poly.type
_entity_poly.pdbx_seq_one_letter_code
_entity_poly.pdbx_strand_id
1 'polypeptide(L)'
;MVIQPKIRGFICTNAHPVGCAEHVKEQIEYVKALGPVANGPKNVLVIGSSTGYGLASRITAAFGSAAKTLGIFFEKEPTENKTASAGWYNTAAFEQAANAAGLWNKHLNGDAFTDELKSQAIDIISKEMGKIDLVVYSLAAPRRKDPVSGEVFSSVLKPIGQSYTARTLNTSKREIEEVSVEPANDDEIYQTVKVMGGEDWERWLDQLNAAGVLADNCQTVAYTYIGKELTW
;
A
#
# COMPACT_ATOMS: atom_id res chain seq x y z
N MET A 1 20.86 -6.47 -17.41
CA MET A 1 20.08 -7.02 -18.54
C MET A 1 19.29 -5.89 -19.19
N VAL A 2 18.98 -5.96 -20.49
CA VAL A 2 18.02 -5.04 -21.11
C VAL A 2 16.61 -5.48 -20.70
N ILE A 3 15.87 -4.61 -20.00
CA ILE A 3 14.52 -4.92 -19.48
C ILE A 3 13.49 -4.36 -20.46
N GLN A 4 12.65 -5.23 -21.02
CA GLN A 4 11.58 -4.87 -21.96
C GLN A 4 10.21 -5.15 -21.33
N PRO A 5 9.18 -4.32 -21.50
CA PRO A 5 7.87 -4.57 -20.90
C PRO A 5 7.30 -5.95 -21.23
N LYS A 6 6.87 -6.70 -20.21
CA LYS A 6 6.21 -8.02 -20.38
C LYS A 6 4.79 -7.97 -19.85
N ILE A 7 3.89 -7.50 -20.70
CA ILE A 7 2.49 -7.17 -20.36
C ILE A 7 1.54 -8.25 -20.91
N ARG A 8 0.60 -8.70 -20.07
CA ARG A 8 -0.53 -9.57 -20.43
C ARG A 8 -1.78 -9.06 -19.73
N GLY A 9 -2.76 -8.56 -20.49
CA GLY A 9 -3.92 -7.87 -19.90
C GLY A 9 -3.46 -6.66 -19.09
N PHE A 10 -3.78 -6.65 -17.79
CA PHE A 10 -3.37 -5.63 -16.83
C PHE A 10 -2.14 -6.03 -15.99
N ILE A 11 -1.54 -7.20 -16.26
CA ILE A 11 -0.39 -7.70 -15.50
C ILE A 11 0.90 -7.40 -16.27
N CYS A 12 1.80 -6.63 -15.67
CA CYS A 12 3.19 -6.50 -16.11
C CYS A 12 4.09 -7.35 -15.20
N THR A 13 4.78 -8.33 -15.78
CA THR A 13 5.59 -9.32 -15.03
C THR A 13 7.01 -8.87 -14.71
N ASN A 14 7.39 -7.66 -15.13
CA ASN A 14 8.67 -7.05 -14.81
C ASN A 14 8.56 -5.55 -14.56
N ALA A 15 9.58 -4.98 -13.93
CA ALA A 15 9.68 -3.56 -13.63
C ALA A 15 11.06 -3.02 -13.98
N HIS A 16 11.12 -1.78 -14.48
CA HIS A 16 12.37 -1.13 -14.87
C HIS A 16 12.89 -0.27 -13.70
N PRO A 17 14.04 -0.61 -13.07
CA PRO A 17 14.49 0.04 -11.84
C PRO A 17 14.71 1.55 -12.01
N VAL A 18 15.34 1.98 -13.11
CA VAL A 18 15.57 3.40 -13.40
C VAL A 18 14.25 4.14 -13.67
N GLY A 19 13.26 3.44 -14.25
CA GLY A 19 11.95 4.05 -14.54
C GLY A 19 11.16 4.26 -13.25
N CYS A 20 11.18 3.28 -12.35
CA CYS A 20 10.63 3.40 -11.01
C CYS A 20 11.30 4.54 -10.22
N ALA A 21 12.63 4.67 -10.31
CA ALA A 21 13.36 5.74 -9.65
C ALA A 21 12.97 7.14 -10.16
N GLU A 22 12.86 7.32 -11.47
CA GLU A 22 12.39 8.59 -12.05
C GLU A 22 10.93 8.88 -11.65
N HIS A 23 10.06 7.86 -11.67
CA HIS A 23 8.68 7.99 -11.24
C HIS A 23 8.53 8.44 -9.77
N VAL A 24 9.40 7.96 -8.87
CA VAL A 24 9.43 8.41 -7.47
C VAL A 24 9.99 9.83 -7.37
N LYS A 25 11.04 10.14 -8.13
CA LYS A 25 11.63 11.48 -8.17
C LYS A 25 10.62 12.53 -8.62
N GLU A 26 9.87 12.28 -9.69
CA GLU A 26 8.81 13.18 -10.20
C GLU A 26 7.77 13.49 -9.11
N GLN A 27 7.33 12.50 -8.34
CA GLN A 27 6.39 12.71 -7.23
C GLN A 27 7.00 13.52 -6.08
N ILE A 28 8.27 13.28 -5.75
CA ILE A 28 8.99 14.06 -4.72
C ILE A 28 9.13 15.53 -5.17
N GLU A 29 9.50 15.77 -6.43
CA GLU A 29 9.62 17.10 -7.00
C GLU A 29 8.28 17.83 -7.00
N TYR A 30 7.19 17.14 -7.35
CA TYR A 30 5.83 17.67 -7.25
C TYR A 30 5.50 18.12 -5.83
N VAL A 31 5.73 17.28 -4.81
CA VAL A 31 5.46 17.65 -3.41
C VAL A 31 6.32 18.82 -2.96
N LYS A 32 7.62 18.85 -3.31
CA LYS A 32 8.51 19.96 -2.97
C LYS A 32 8.08 21.27 -3.61
N ALA A 33 7.56 21.23 -4.84
CA ALA A 33 7.09 22.41 -5.57
C ALA A 33 5.85 23.06 -4.93
N LEU A 34 5.02 22.30 -4.20
CA LEU A 34 3.88 22.83 -3.45
C LEU A 34 4.27 23.54 -2.14
N GLY A 35 5.52 23.38 -1.71
CA GLY A 35 6.02 23.94 -0.46
C GLY A 35 5.71 23.06 0.77
N PRO A 36 6.21 23.45 1.95
CA PRO A 36 6.06 22.66 3.16
C PRO A 36 4.62 22.68 3.68
N VAL A 37 4.15 21.54 4.18
CA VAL A 37 2.86 21.41 4.86
C VAL A 37 3.02 21.90 6.30
N ALA A 38 2.46 23.07 6.60
CA ALA A 38 2.43 23.60 7.96
C ALA A 38 1.68 22.66 8.90
N ASN A 39 2.23 22.43 10.09
CA ASN A 39 1.66 21.53 11.11
C ASN A 39 1.44 20.08 10.63
N GLY A 40 2.22 19.63 9.65
CA GLY A 40 2.20 18.24 9.21
C GLY A 40 2.75 17.27 10.28
N PRO A 41 2.44 15.98 10.15
CA PRO A 41 2.84 14.93 11.09
C PRO A 41 4.37 14.82 11.16
N LYS A 42 4.89 14.29 12.28
CA LYS A 42 6.33 14.15 12.54
C LYS A 42 6.79 12.70 12.52
N ASN A 43 5.92 11.76 12.91
CA ASN A 43 6.24 10.34 12.98
C ASN A 43 5.11 9.53 12.32
N VAL A 44 5.35 9.07 11.10
CA VAL A 44 4.31 8.46 10.26
C VAL A 44 4.60 6.98 10.02
N LEU A 45 3.61 6.15 10.30
CA LEU A 45 3.56 4.75 9.87
C LEU A 45 2.67 4.65 8.63
N VAL A 46 3.19 4.04 7.56
CA VAL A 46 2.44 3.79 6.32
C VAL A 46 2.38 2.30 6.03
N ILE A 47 1.20 1.72 6.14
CA ILE A 47 0.92 0.30 5.86
C ILE A 47 0.45 0.18 4.41
N GLY A 48 1.25 -0.48 3.56
CA GLY A 48 1.06 -0.48 2.10
C GLY A 48 1.77 0.68 1.41
N SER A 49 3.06 0.85 1.66
CA SER A 49 3.82 2.07 1.33
C SER A 49 4.63 2.04 0.01
N SER A 50 4.61 0.94 -0.75
CA SER A 50 5.51 0.72 -1.88
C SER A 50 4.98 1.23 -3.23
N THR A 51 3.66 1.38 -3.37
CA THR A 51 3.00 1.80 -4.63
C THR A 51 1.75 2.64 -4.36
N GLY A 52 1.21 3.25 -5.41
CA GLY A 52 -0.10 3.90 -5.39
C GLY A 52 -0.23 4.97 -4.30
N TYR A 53 -1.40 5.02 -3.66
CA TYR A 53 -1.69 6.04 -2.66
C TYR A 53 -0.77 5.96 -1.45
N GLY A 54 -0.43 4.78 -0.94
CA GLY A 54 0.45 4.68 0.23
C GLY A 54 1.87 5.19 -0.04
N LEU A 55 2.43 4.96 -1.24
CA LEU A 55 3.69 5.59 -1.64
C LEU A 55 3.56 7.12 -1.68
N ALA A 56 2.48 7.63 -2.28
CA ALA A 56 2.22 9.06 -2.33
C ALA A 56 2.05 9.69 -0.93
N SER A 57 1.37 9.02 -0.01
CA SER A 57 1.24 9.44 1.40
C SER A 57 2.61 9.52 2.07
N ARG A 58 3.46 8.50 1.83
CA ARG A 58 4.80 8.44 2.41
C ARG A 58 5.71 9.56 1.86
N ILE A 59 5.66 9.80 0.55
CA ILE A 59 6.37 10.91 -0.10
C ILE A 59 5.88 12.25 0.47
N THR A 60 4.57 12.43 0.60
CA THR A 60 3.97 13.67 1.14
C THR A 60 4.38 13.91 2.60
N ALA A 61 4.35 12.87 3.43
CA ALA A 61 4.78 12.98 4.83
C ALA A 61 6.27 13.33 4.95
N ALA A 62 7.14 12.61 4.22
CA ALA A 62 8.58 12.82 4.29
C ALA A 62 9.01 14.16 3.67
N PHE A 63 8.64 14.42 2.41
CA PHE A 63 9.15 15.57 1.66
C PHE A 63 8.28 16.82 1.77
N GLY A 64 7.01 16.68 2.21
CA GLY A 64 6.13 17.81 2.49
C GLY A 64 6.17 18.25 3.96
N SER A 65 6.35 17.32 4.90
CA SER A 65 6.28 17.61 6.36
C SER A 65 7.57 17.35 7.13
N ALA A 66 8.63 16.87 6.47
CA ALA A 66 9.89 16.42 7.09
C ALA A 66 9.67 15.33 8.16
N ALA A 67 8.66 14.47 7.97
CA ALA A 67 8.33 13.43 8.92
C ALA A 67 9.33 12.26 8.87
N LYS A 68 9.60 11.65 10.03
CA LYS A 68 10.16 10.30 10.11
C LYS A 68 9.13 9.31 9.54
N THR A 69 9.52 8.44 8.61
CA THR A 69 8.57 7.48 8.00
C THR A 69 9.01 6.02 8.15
N LEU A 70 8.16 5.21 8.77
CA LEU A 70 8.23 3.75 8.72
C LEU A 70 7.22 3.25 7.69
N GLY A 71 7.71 2.57 6.66
CA GLY A 71 6.85 1.98 5.63
C GLY A 71 6.79 0.47 5.70
N ILE A 72 5.61 -0.09 5.51
CA ILE A 72 5.37 -1.52 5.43
C ILE A 72 4.87 -1.86 4.04
N PHE A 73 5.37 -2.93 3.45
CA PHE A 73 4.93 -3.42 2.14
C PHE A 73 5.25 -4.91 1.99
N PHE A 74 4.73 -5.53 0.93
CA PHE A 74 5.01 -6.92 0.59
C PHE A 74 5.40 -7.03 -0.88
N GLU A 75 6.70 -6.95 -1.14
CA GLU A 75 7.26 -6.81 -2.48
C GLU A 75 8.31 -7.90 -2.76
N LYS A 76 8.40 -8.28 -4.04
CA LYS A 76 9.37 -9.28 -4.48
C LYS A 76 10.67 -8.62 -4.89
N GLU A 77 11.76 -9.11 -4.30
CA GLU A 77 13.14 -8.80 -4.66
C GLU A 77 13.51 -9.31 -6.06
N PRO A 78 14.54 -8.72 -6.71
CA PRO A 78 15.05 -9.26 -7.95
C PRO A 78 15.75 -10.60 -7.71
N THR A 79 15.69 -11.49 -8.69
CA THR A 79 16.51 -12.70 -8.75
C THR A 79 17.44 -12.63 -9.95
N GLU A 80 18.37 -13.57 -10.08
CA GLU A 80 19.31 -13.62 -11.22
C GLU A 80 18.59 -13.53 -12.58
N ASN A 81 17.39 -14.12 -12.68
CA ASN A 81 16.65 -14.26 -13.93
C ASN A 81 15.39 -13.39 -14.03
N LYS A 82 15.02 -12.63 -12.98
CA LYS A 82 13.81 -11.82 -12.95
C LYS A 82 14.03 -10.50 -12.23
N THR A 83 13.45 -9.44 -12.78
CA THR A 83 13.42 -8.15 -12.08
C THR A 83 12.59 -8.25 -10.81
N ALA A 84 12.79 -7.29 -9.91
CA ALA A 84 11.91 -7.09 -8.78
C ALA A 84 10.51 -6.65 -9.24
N SER A 85 9.59 -6.66 -8.29
CA SER A 85 8.34 -5.90 -8.36
C SER A 85 8.59 -4.39 -8.45
N ALA A 86 7.62 -3.63 -8.99
CA ALA A 86 7.75 -2.18 -9.10
C ALA A 86 7.87 -1.51 -7.72
N GLY A 87 7.07 -1.97 -6.74
CA GLY A 87 7.09 -1.42 -5.40
C GLY A 87 8.43 -1.60 -4.68
N TRP A 88 9.16 -2.69 -4.94
CA TRP A 88 10.52 -2.86 -4.44
C TRP A 88 11.45 -1.72 -4.91
N TYR A 89 11.45 -1.44 -6.21
CA TYR A 89 12.28 -0.38 -6.78
C TYR A 89 11.81 1.02 -6.36
N ASN A 90 10.50 1.23 -6.21
CA ASN A 90 9.96 2.49 -5.69
C ASN A 90 10.45 2.75 -4.25
N THR A 91 10.41 1.74 -3.37
CA THR A 91 10.93 1.86 -2.00
C THR A 91 12.41 2.19 -2.01
N ALA A 92 13.22 1.48 -2.81
CA ALA A 92 14.66 1.74 -2.89
C ALA A 92 14.95 3.18 -3.36
N ALA A 93 14.20 3.69 -4.33
CA ALA A 93 14.32 5.07 -4.79
C ALA A 93 13.88 6.09 -3.72
N PHE A 94 12.80 5.80 -3.00
CA PHE A 94 12.34 6.62 -1.87
C PHE A 94 13.42 6.71 -0.78
N GLU A 95 13.99 5.57 -0.37
CA GLU A 95 15.04 5.49 0.64
C GLU A 95 16.28 6.29 0.23
N GLN A 96 16.75 6.13 -1.01
CA GLN A 96 17.88 6.90 -1.53
C GLN A 96 17.61 8.41 -1.47
N ALA A 97 16.43 8.85 -1.89
CA ALA A 97 16.05 10.27 -1.86
C ALA A 97 15.89 10.81 -0.42
N ALA A 98 15.31 10.01 0.48
CA ALA A 98 15.12 10.39 1.88
C ALA A 98 16.48 10.48 2.61
N ASN A 99 17.37 9.51 2.40
CA ASN A 99 18.73 9.52 2.94
C ASN A 99 19.53 10.73 2.43
N ALA A 100 19.45 11.04 1.13
CA ALA A 100 20.09 12.22 0.55
C ALA A 100 19.55 13.54 1.12
N ALA A 101 18.29 13.56 1.58
CA ALA A 101 17.67 14.70 2.25
C ALA A 101 17.87 14.72 3.77
N GLY A 102 18.57 13.73 4.35
CA GLY A 102 18.74 13.61 5.80
C GLY A 102 17.45 13.27 6.56
N LEU A 103 16.45 12.71 5.88
CA LEU A 103 15.16 12.34 6.46
C LEU A 103 15.22 10.90 6.98
N TRP A 104 14.87 10.72 8.27
CA TRP A 104 14.80 9.39 8.86
C TRP A 104 13.73 8.57 8.14
N ASN A 105 14.13 7.38 7.70
CA ASN A 105 13.23 6.44 7.06
C ASN A 105 13.68 5.01 7.34
N LYS A 106 12.72 4.11 7.52
CA LYS A 106 12.93 2.66 7.57
C LYS A 106 11.78 1.92 6.90
N HIS A 107 11.98 0.66 6.57
CA HIS A 107 10.92 -0.13 5.99
C HIS A 107 10.96 -1.60 6.43
N LEU A 108 9.80 -2.24 6.41
CA LEU A 108 9.61 -3.67 6.62
C LEU A 108 8.97 -4.28 5.37
N ASN A 109 9.61 -5.31 4.82
CA ASN A 109 9.07 -6.09 3.71
C ASN A 109 8.51 -7.41 4.25
N GLY A 110 7.18 -7.55 4.29
CA GLY A 110 6.52 -8.74 4.82
C GLY A 110 5.00 -8.62 4.85
N ASP A 111 4.35 -9.70 5.28
CA ASP A 111 2.89 -9.76 5.37
C ASP A 111 2.37 -8.90 6.54
N ALA A 112 1.76 -7.76 6.20
CA ALA A 112 1.24 -6.80 7.18
C ALA A 112 0.09 -7.34 8.04
N PHE A 113 -0.53 -8.46 7.64
CA PHE A 113 -1.57 -9.12 8.42
C PHE A 113 -1.02 -9.88 9.64
N THR A 114 0.27 -10.25 9.62
CA THR A 114 0.90 -11.04 10.69
C THR A 114 1.16 -10.23 11.96
N ASP A 115 1.07 -10.88 13.12
CA ASP A 115 1.43 -10.26 14.41
C ASP A 115 2.95 -10.10 14.56
N GLU A 116 3.73 -10.97 13.90
CA GLU A 116 5.18 -10.87 13.85
C GLU A 116 5.63 -9.55 13.20
N LEU A 117 5.04 -9.16 12.07
CA LEU A 117 5.40 -7.91 11.40
C LEU A 117 4.94 -6.69 12.20
N LYS A 118 3.77 -6.76 12.84
CA LYS A 118 3.27 -5.72 13.76
C LYS A 118 4.23 -5.51 14.93
N SER A 119 4.71 -6.61 15.52
CA SER A 119 5.69 -6.59 16.61
C SER A 119 7.02 -5.97 16.17
N GLN A 120 7.53 -6.33 14.97
CA GLN A 120 8.74 -5.71 14.41
C GLN A 120 8.59 -4.20 14.19
N ALA A 121 7.42 -3.76 13.72
CA ALA A 121 7.14 -2.34 13.55
C ALA A 121 7.12 -1.60 14.90
N ILE A 122 6.41 -2.15 15.89
CA ILE A 122 6.36 -1.61 17.27
C ILE A 122 7.76 -1.48 17.86
N ASP A 123 8.61 -2.48 17.65
CA ASP A 123 10.00 -2.49 18.10
C ASP A 123 10.82 -1.33 17.51
N ILE A 124 10.73 -1.13 16.19
CA ILE A 124 11.42 -0.03 15.51
C ILE A 124 10.89 1.31 16.00
N ILE A 125 9.56 1.45 16.10
CA ILE A 125 8.91 2.69 16.54
C ILE A 125 9.39 3.06 17.94
N SER A 126 9.32 2.12 18.89
CA SER A 126 9.70 2.32 20.28
C SER A 126 11.16 2.72 20.45
N LYS A 127 12.06 2.13 19.65
CA LYS A 127 13.50 2.34 19.76
C LYS A 127 13.98 3.62 19.07
N GLU A 128 13.32 4.06 17.99
CA GLU A 128 13.91 5.04 17.06
C GLU A 128 13.00 6.23 16.70
N MET A 129 11.68 6.06 16.78
CA MET A 129 10.72 7.09 16.38
C MET A 129 10.11 7.81 17.59
N GLY A 130 9.89 7.10 18.70
CA GLY A 130 9.08 7.57 19.81
C GLY A 130 7.61 7.22 19.58
N LYS A 131 6.71 8.21 19.62
CA LYS A 131 5.28 8.01 19.37
C LYS A 131 4.88 8.36 17.93
N ILE A 132 4.02 7.55 17.31
CA ILE A 132 3.42 7.79 16.00
C ILE A 132 2.27 8.79 16.12
N ASP A 133 2.27 9.81 15.25
CA ASP A 133 1.21 10.82 15.18
C ASP A 133 0.30 10.68 13.94
N LEU A 134 0.70 9.87 12.95
CA LEU A 134 -0.16 9.47 11.84
C LEU A 134 0.05 8.00 11.43
N VAL A 135 -1.05 7.24 11.35
CA VAL A 135 -1.10 5.90 10.75
C VAL A 135 -1.91 5.94 9.46
N VAL A 136 -1.25 5.68 8.32
CA VAL A 136 -1.91 5.52 7.01
C VAL A 136 -2.09 4.03 6.72
N TYR A 137 -3.33 3.60 6.52
CA TYR A 137 -3.69 2.25 6.11
C TYR A 137 -4.08 2.23 4.62
N SER A 138 -3.14 1.83 3.78
CA SER A 138 -3.25 1.81 2.32
C SER A 138 -2.96 0.42 1.74
N LEU A 139 -3.45 -0.62 2.42
CA LEU A 139 -3.25 -2.01 2.01
C LEU A 139 -4.29 -2.39 0.94
N ALA A 140 -3.81 -2.94 -0.18
CA ALA A 140 -4.63 -3.63 -1.17
C ALA A 140 -4.07 -5.03 -1.39
N ALA A 141 -4.81 -6.05 -0.98
CA ALA A 141 -4.40 -7.44 -1.11
C ALA A 141 -5.56 -8.31 -1.60
N PRO A 142 -5.29 -9.32 -2.45
CA PRO A 142 -6.34 -10.24 -2.89
C PRO A 142 -6.71 -11.26 -1.81
N ARG A 143 -5.86 -11.44 -0.80
CA ARG A 143 -5.98 -12.47 0.25
C ARG A 143 -5.44 -11.96 1.58
N ARG A 144 -5.96 -12.51 2.66
CA ARG A 144 -5.50 -12.31 4.03
C ARG A 144 -5.43 -13.67 4.72
N LYS A 145 -4.29 -13.98 5.35
CA LYS A 145 -4.22 -15.08 6.31
C LYS A 145 -4.54 -14.52 7.68
N ASP A 146 -5.53 -15.08 8.37
CA ASP A 146 -5.86 -14.71 9.73
C ASP A 146 -4.70 -15.06 10.67
N PRO A 147 -4.12 -14.09 11.40
CA PRO A 147 -3.06 -14.38 12.35
C PRO A 147 -3.50 -15.25 13.53
N VAL A 148 -4.81 -15.34 13.84
CA VAL A 148 -5.30 -16.14 14.99
C VAL A 148 -5.67 -17.56 14.57
N SER A 149 -6.59 -17.72 13.62
CA SER A 149 -7.06 -19.05 13.19
C SER A 149 -6.13 -19.73 12.18
N GLY A 150 -5.31 -18.96 11.46
CA GLY A 150 -4.51 -19.45 10.34
C GLY A 150 -5.29 -19.66 9.04
N GLU A 151 -6.61 -19.39 9.03
CA GLU A 151 -7.47 -19.45 7.86
C GLU A 151 -7.04 -18.43 6.79
N VAL A 152 -7.20 -18.77 5.51
CA VAL A 152 -6.86 -17.89 4.39
C VAL A 152 -8.13 -17.44 3.69
N PHE A 153 -8.45 -16.16 3.82
CA PHE A 153 -9.56 -15.51 3.14
C PHE A 153 -9.12 -14.98 1.78
N SER A 154 -10.02 -15.02 0.79
CA SER A 154 -9.81 -14.47 -0.55
C SER A 154 -10.92 -13.49 -0.93
N SER A 155 -10.52 -12.31 -1.39
CA SER A 155 -11.47 -11.30 -1.89
C SER A 155 -11.90 -11.62 -3.33
N VAL A 156 -13.13 -11.23 -3.67
CA VAL A 156 -13.65 -11.24 -5.04
C VAL A 156 -14.12 -9.85 -5.45
N LEU A 157 -14.12 -9.59 -6.75
CA LEU A 157 -14.72 -8.38 -7.35
C LEU A 157 -15.96 -8.81 -8.13
N LYS A 158 -17.07 -8.97 -7.42
CA LYS A 158 -18.37 -9.42 -7.95
C LYS A 158 -19.49 -8.54 -7.39
N PRO A 159 -20.58 -8.29 -8.14
CA PRO A 159 -21.74 -7.56 -7.64
C PRO A 159 -22.48 -8.38 -6.57
N ILE A 160 -23.41 -7.74 -5.85
CA ILE A 160 -24.31 -8.42 -4.92
C ILE A 160 -25.72 -8.46 -5.52
N GLY A 161 -26.37 -9.62 -5.43
CA GLY A 161 -27.76 -9.81 -5.83
C GLY A 161 -27.94 -10.13 -7.33
N GLN A 162 -27.58 -9.21 -8.23
CA GLN A 162 -27.76 -9.38 -9.68
C GLN A 162 -26.43 -9.33 -10.42
N SER A 163 -26.38 -9.95 -11.61
CA SER A 163 -25.20 -9.86 -12.47
C SER A 163 -25.00 -8.43 -12.98
N TYR A 164 -23.74 -8.05 -13.15
CA TYR A 164 -23.35 -6.74 -13.64
C TYR A 164 -22.74 -6.89 -15.03
N THR A 165 -23.30 -6.17 -16.02
CA THR A 165 -22.79 -6.18 -17.39
C THR A 165 -22.40 -4.76 -17.80
N ALA A 166 -21.18 -4.61 -18.28
CA ALA A 166 -20.66 -3.30 -18.70
C ALA A 166 -19.67 -3.39 -19.85
N ARG A 167 -19.53 -2.26 -20.56
CA ARG A 167 -18.50 -2.09 -21.57
C ARG A 167 -17.15 -1.79 -20.90
N THR A 168 -16.12 -2.47 -21.34
CA THR A 168 -14.74 -2.29 -20.86
C THR A 168 -13.77 -2.18 -22.04
N LEU A 169 -12.56 -1.67 -21.79
CA LEU A 169 -11.48 -1.65 -22.75
C LEU A 169 -10.60 -2.89 -22.57
N ASN A 170 -10.61 -3.78 -23.56
CA ASN A 170 -9.63 -4.85 -23.62
C ASN A 170 -8.26 -4.25 -23.99
N THR A 171 -7.36 -4.12 -23.01
CA THR A 171 -6.04 -3.48 -23.24
C THR A 171 -5.11 -4.27 -24.15
N SER A 172 -5.36 -5.59 -24.32
CA SER A 172 -4.54 -6.45 -25.19
C SER A 172 -4.96 -6.35 -26.65
N LYS A 173 -6.27 -6.36 -26.91
CA LYS A 173 -6.83 -6.20 -28.27
C LYS A 173 -6.97 -4.74 -28.70
N ARG A 174 -7.03 -3.82 -27.72
CA ARG A 174 -7.35 -2.39 -27.89
C ARG A 174 -8.74 -2.17 -28.45
N GLU A 175 -9.69 -2.98 -28.01
CA GLU A 175 -11.07 -2.99 -28.45
C GLU A 175 -12.01 -2.79 -27.26
N ILE A 176 -13.18 -2.22 -27.51
CA ILE A 176 -14.24 -2.17 -26.52
C ILE A 176 -15.01 -3.48 -26.57
N GLU A 177 -15.12 -4.15 -25.44
CA GLU A 177 -15.90 -5.38 -25.28
C GLU A 177 -16.91 -5.23 -24.15
N GLU A 178 -17.88 -6.14 -24.11
CA GLU A 178 -18.82 -6.26 -23.00
C GLU A 178 -18.37 -7.40 -22.08
N VAL A 179 -18.41 -7.16 -20.78
CA VAL A 179 -18.11 -8.15 -19.76
C VAL A 179 -19.26 -8.26 -18.79
N SER A 180 -19.63 -9.49 -18.44
CA SER A 180 -20.62 -9.79 -17.41
C SER A 180 -19.92 -10.46 -16.21
N VAL A 181 -20.29 -10.03 -15.01
CA VAL A 181 -19.79 -10.58 -13.75
C VAL A 181 -20.98 -11.10 -12.96
N GLU A 182 -20.93 -12.39 -12.61
CA GLU A 182 -21.95 -13.04 -11.79
C GLU A 182 -21.89 -12.57 -10.33
N PRO A 183 -23.03 -12.54 -9.63
CA PRO A 183 -23.08 -12.08 -8.24
C PRO A 183 -22.25 -12.97 -7.31
N ALA A 184 -21.71 -12.35 -6.26
CA ALA A 184 -21.07 -13.06 -5.15
C ALA A 184 -22.11 -13.85 -4.34
N ASN A 185 -21.71 -15.02 -3.83
CA ASN A 185 -22.46 -15.69 -2.77
C ASN A 185 -22.08 -15.14 -1.38
N ASP A 186 -22.83 -15.54 -0.33
CA ASP A 186 -22.63 -15.03 1.03
C ASP A 186 -21.22 -15.28 1.59
N ASP A 187 -20.61 -16.42 1.24
CA ASP A 187 -19.24 -16.76 1.64
C ASP A 187 -18.22 -15.86 0.96
N GLU A 188 -18.35 -15.62 -0.35
CA GLU A 188 -17.48 -14.71 -1.10
C GLU A 188 -17.58 -13.26 -0.59
N ILE A 189 -18.78 -12.82 -0.20
CA ILE A 189 -18.99 -11.52 0.45
C ILE A 189 -18.26 -11.48 1.79
N TYR A 190 -18.48 -12.49 2.64
CA TYR A 190 -17.83 -12.58 3.95
C TYR A 190 -16.30 -12.58 3.83
N GLN A 191 -15.73 -13.42 2.96
CA GLN A 191 -14.29 -13.46 2.73
C GLN A 191 -13.74 -12.13 2.22
N THR A 192 -14.46 -11.44 1.34
CA THR A 192 -14.05 -10.11 0.85
C THR A 192 -14.02 -9.09 1.98
N VAL A 193 -15.02 -9.08 2.87
CA VAL A 193 -15.03 -8.26 4.09
C VAL A 193 -13.87 -8.62 5.01
N LYS A 194 -13.55 -9.91 5.16
CA LYS A 194 -12.40 -10.34 5.97
C LYS A 194 -11.06 -9.85 5.40
N VAL A 195 -10.90 -9.73 4.09
CA VAL A 195 -9.65 -9.26 3.46
C VAL A 195 -9.56 -7.73 3.41
N MET A 196 -10.62 -7.06 2.92
CA MET A 196 -10.60 -5.63 2.59
C MET A 196 -11.41 -4.74 3.56
N GLY A 197 -12.03 -5.35 4.58
CA GLY A 197 -12.69 -4.63 5.67
C GLY A 197 -11.70 -4.03 6.67
N GLY A 198 -12.24 -3.49 7.77
CA GLY A 198 -11.45 -2.73 8.75
C GLY A 198 -10.73 -3.56 9.82
N GLU A 199 -10.89 -4.88 9.85
CA GLU A 199 -10.45 -5.70 11.00
C GLU A 199 -8.93 -5.70 11.20
N ASP A 200 -8.13 -5.77 10.12
CA ASP A 200 -6.67 -5.68 10.27
C ASP A 200 -6.21 -4.26 10.61
N TRP A 201 -6.91 -3.23 10.12
CA TRP A 201 -6.63 -1.85 10.49
C TRP A 201 -6.89 -1.61 11.98
N GLU A 202 -8.02 -2.09 12.50
CA GLU A 202 -8.33 -2.08 13.94
C GLU A 202 -7.25 -2.82 14.74
N ARG A 203 -6.88 -4.04 14.30
CA ARG A 203 -5.82 -4.83 14.96
C ARG A 203 -4.47 -4.10 15.00
N TRP A 204 -4.09 -3.38 13.93
CA TRP A 204 -2.89 -2.55 13.92
C TRP A 204 -2.96 -1.46 15.00
N LEU A 205 -4.06 -0.72 15.07
CA LEU A 205 -4.26 0.35 16.04
C LEU A 205 -4.27 -0.18 17.47
N ASP A 206 -4.93 -1.30 17.72
CA ASP A 206 -4.99 -1.94 19.03
C ASP A 206 -3.61 -2.34 19.54
N GLN A 207 -2.79 -2.98 18.70
CA GLN A 207 -1.44 -3.39 19.10
C GLN A 207 -0.50 -2.20 19.30
N LEU A 208 -0.58 -1.19 18.43
CA LEU A 208 0.19 0.06 18.60
C LEU A 208 -0.20 0.79 19.88
N ASN A 209 -1.50 0.85 20.19
CA ASN A 209 -2.02 1.47 21.41
C ASN A 209 -1.61 0.69 22.67
N ALA A 210 -1.73 -0.64 22.65
CA ALA A 210 -1.33 -1.52 23.76
C ALA A 210 0.18 -1.41 24.05
N ALA A 211 1.00 -1.19 23.02
CA ALA A 211 2.43 -0.94 23.16
C ALA A 211 2.77 0.50 23.62
N GLY A 212 1.77 1.40 23.72
CA GLY A 212 1.96 2.78 24.14
C GLY A 212 2.69 3.67 23.12
N VAL A 213 2.78 3.24 21.86
CA VAL A 213 3.54 3.94 20.80
C VAL A 213 2.71 4.91 19.97
N LEU A 214 1.42 5.11 20.29
CA LEU A 214 0.59 6.15 19.67
C LEU A 214 0.66 7.46 20.48
N ALA A 215 0.75 8.58 19.76
CA ALA A 215 0.57 9.92 20.33
C ALA A 215 -0.87 10.12 20.82
N ASP A 216 -1.06 10.97 21.82
CA ASP A 216 -2.39 11.19 22.44
C ASP A 216 -3.42 11.75 21.43
N ASN A 217 -2.94 12.46 20.41
CA ASN A 217 -3.71 13.00 19.29
C ASN A 217 -3.37 12.30 17.96
N CYS A 218 -2.92 11.05 18.00
CA CYS A 218 -2.60 10.28 16.81
C CYS A 218 -3.80 10.25 15.85
N GLN A 219 -3.56 10.58 14.59
CA GLN A 219 -4.55 10.47 13.53
C GLN A 219 -4.35 9.17 12.77
N THR A 220 -5.43 8.63 12.22
CA THR A 220 -5.34 7.48 11.32
C THR A 220 -6.33 7.62 10.18
N VAL A 221 -5.94 7.11 9.01
CA VAL A 221 -6.76 7.14 7.80
C VAL A 221 -6.62 5.81 7.06
N ALA A 222 -7.75 5.25 6.63
CA ALA A 222 -7.82 4.15 5.68
C ALA A 222 -8.42 4.66 4.36
N TYR A 223 -7.80 4.32 3.23
CA TYR A 223 -8.31 4.74 1.92
C TYR A 223 -9.50 3.88 1.48
N THR A 224 -10.49 4.55 0.89
CA THR A 224 -11.70 3.91 0.34
C THR A 224 -12.04 4.50 -1.02
N TYR A 225 -12.95 3.83 -1.74
CA TYR A 225 -13.45 4.24 -3.04
C TYR A 225 -14.96 4.00 -3.12
N ILE A 226 -15.71 5.04 -3.44
CA ILE A 226 -17.16 4.96 -3.71
C ILE A 226 -17.42 4.90 -5.22
N GLY A 227 -16.70 5.73 -5.99
CA GLY A 227 -16.85 5.78 -7.45
C GLY A 227 -18.09 6.53 -7.93
N LYS A 228 -18.38 6.38 -9.23
CA LYS A 228 -19.56 6.95 -9.88
C LYS A 228 -20.63 5.86 -10.03
N GLU A 229 -21.85 6.22 -10.39
CA GLU A 229 -22.96 5.27 -10.61
C GLU A 229 -22.61 4.11 -11.56
N LEU A 230 -21.72 4.35 -12.53
CA LEU A 230 -21.20 3.30 -13.42
C LEU A 230 -20.40 2.20 -12.70
N THR A 231 -20.02 2.40 -11.44
CA THR A 231 -19.20 1.47 -10.66
C THR A 231 -19.84 1.14 -9.30
N TRP A 232 -21.14 1.41 -9.14
CA TRP A 232 -21.89 1.00 -7.95
C TRP A 232 -22.26 -0.49 -7.98
#